data_AF-C0XKT9-F1
#
_entry.id   AF-C0XKT9-F1
#
_cell.length_a   1.000
_cell.length_b   1.000
_cell.length_c   1.000
_cell.angle_alpha   90.00
_cell.angle_beta   90.00
_cell.angle_gamma   90.00
#
_symmetry.space_group_name_H-M   'P 1'
#
loop_
_entity.id
_entity.type
_entity.pdbx_description
1 polymer ?
#
loop_
_entity_poly.entity_id
_entity_poly.type
_entity_poly.pdbx_seq_one_letter_code
_entity_poly.pdbx_strand_id
1 'polypeptide(L)'
;MKFNCRYKLIIALMVSTLTLLMLSISQGMPVMADSYQTVSTTKVVSTAYHRASSAGALYNLAHTKKLHLLKNYPYTTWYVTQRLVLKHDNKSAIYYQVKNASGTVSGYVWHNYLTKGKAPFDLKYAKAAIAMNEKTGKILWSKNSNMPRAIASVSKLMTLYLVDKKVATAAYSWNSKVNTSYSGLKSLGQSLVYGGFKFTKNSYTVKELYEAALIDSSNNAAIALGQWVAGGGTPSYNKSFVKLMNRQAKSWNLGKATFVTANGMEQNALKGYGYSTSGGNANLVSAKDVALIARHLITDYPSTLTYSKIKSMKVSGQLCYNYNNLLSGRAFYQKSLDVDGLKTGFTDLAGYCFVGTGKKTGHDRLITVVLHDQNEFTETRSLMNYVYNDHLI
;
A
#
# COMPACT_ATOMS: atom_id res chain seq x y z
N MET A 1 83.37 -35.57 -5.11
CA MET A 1 83.53 -34.51 -6.12
C MET A 1 83.06 -33.20 -5.50
N LYS A 2 83.97 -32.22 -5.38
CA LYS A 2 83.84 -30.83 -4.89
C LYS A 2 83.70 -30.57 -3.36
N PHE A 3 84.89 -30.21 -2.85
CA PHE A 3 85.37 -29.58 -1.61
C PHE A 3 84.70 -28.28 -1.10
N ASN A 4 84.86 -28.09 0.23
CA ASN A 4 85.21 -26.85 0.99
C ASN A 4 84.23 -25.65 1.06
N CYS A 5 84.22 -24.78 2.07
CA CYS A 5 84.74 -24.73 3.46
C CYS A 5 84.13 -23.43 4.10
N ARG A 6 84.04 -23.36 5.43
CA ARG A 6 83.70 -22.12 6.18
C ARG A 6 84.84 -21.10 6.11
N TYR A 7 84.58 -19.78 6.21
CA TYR A 7 85.29 -18.83 7.11
C TYR A 7 84.64 -17.42 7.11
N LYS A 8 84.99 -16.66 8.16
CA LYS A 8 84.42 -15.41 8.70
C LYS A 8 84.99 -14.10 8.08
N LEU A 9 84.18 -13.02 8.17
CA LEU A 9 84.47 -11.60 8.48
C LEU A 9 85.49 -10.79 7.63
N ILE A 10 85.12 -9.56 7.22
CA ILE A 10 85.79 -8.27 7.54
C ILE A 10 85.06 -7.08 6.86
N ILE A 11 85.00 -5.97 7.59
CA ILE A 11 84.43 -4.65 7.30
C ILE A 11 85.42 -3.80 6.48
N ALA A 12 84.95 -2.96 5.56
CA ALA A 12 85.55 -1.65 5.26
C ALA A 12 84.58 -0.71 4.50
N LEU A 13 84.25 0.43 5.13
CA LEU A 13 83.73 1.65 4.50
C LEU A 13 84.86 2.30 3.66
N MET A 14 84.53 2.94 2.53
CA MET A 14 84.83 4.37 2.29
C MET A 14 84.37 4.86 0.90
N VAL A 15 83.52 5.89 0.96
CA VAL A 15 83.49 7.15 0.18
C VAL A 15 83.81 7.13 -1.32
N SER A 16 82.82 7.54 -2.13
CA SER A 16 83.09 8.34 -3.32
C SER A 16 81.98 9.40 -3.50
N THR A 17 82.37 10.67 -3.37
CA THR A 17 81.61 11.83 -3.83
C THR A 17 81.91 12.04 -5.31
N LEU A 18 80.89 12.00 -6.16
CA LEU A 18 80.99 12.44 -7.55
C LEU A 18 79.86 13.43 -7.85
N THR A 19 80.24 14.70 -7.92
CA THR A 19 79.48 15.80 -8.50
C THR A 19 79.28 15.53 -9.99
N LEU A 20 78.03 15.55 -10.46
CA LEU A 20 77.73 15.55 -11.90
C LEU A 20 76.85 16.75 -12.26
N LEU A 21 77.36 17.48 -13.25
CA LEU A 21 76.85 18.67 -13.89
C LEU A 21 75.46 18.45 -14.52
N MET A 22 74.63 19.47 -14.39
CA MET A 22 73.33 19.64 -15.05
C MET A 22 73.48 19.66 -16.58
N LEU A 23 72.61 18.91 -17.28
CA LEU A 23 72.13 19.27 -18.60
C LEU A 23 70.60 19.35 -18.56
N SER A 24 70.11 20.57 -18.76
CA SER A 24 68.71 20.97 -18.79
C SER A 24 68.03 20.47 -20.06
N ILE A 25 67.12 19.51 -19.90
CA ILE A 25 66.08 19.23 -20.89
C ILE A 25 64.83 19.99 -20.43
N SER A 26 64.48 21.06 -21.13
CA SER A 26 63.21 21.76 -20.91
C SER A 26 62.06 20.86 -21.39
N GLN A 27 61.59 19.97 -20.52
CA GLN A 27 60.29 19.35 -20.71
C GLN A 27 59.24 20.41 -20.39
N GLY A 28 58.53 20.88 -21.42
CA GLY A 28 57.33 21.68 -21.22
C GLY A 28 56.39 20.91 -20.30
N MET A 29 56.09 21.47 -19.14
CA MET A 29 55.11 20.90 -18.23
C MET A 29 53.76 20.85 -18.95
N PRO A 30 53.05 19.70 -18.97
CA PRO A 30 51.68 19.68 -19.42
C PRO A 30 50.87 20.56 -18.48
N VAL A 31 50.19 21.57 -19.03
CA VAL A 31 49.18 22.34 -18.30
C VAL A 31 48.08 21.36 -17.90
N MET A 32 48.10 20.93 -16.64
CA MET A 32 47.01 20.18 -16.04
C MET A 32 45.77 21.07 -16.10
N ALA A 33 44.77 20.68 -16.89
CA ALA A 33 43.48 21.38 -16.91
C ALA A 33 42.97 21.51 -15.47
N ASP A 34 42.62 22.73 -15.05
CA ASP A 34 42.22 22.97 -13.66
C ASP A 34 40.99 22.11 -13.34
N SER A 35 41.16 21.13 -12.45
CA SER A 35 40.14 20.12 -12.20
C SER A 35 39.29 20.53 -11.00
N TYR A 36 37.97 20.33 -11.07
CA TYR A 36 37.10 20.57 -9.93
C TYR A 36 37.52 19.74 -8.71
N GLN A 37 37.77 20.40 -7.58
CA GLN A 37 38.12 19.76 -6.31
C GLN A 37 36.95 19.83 -5.33
N THR A 38 36.70 18.74 -4.60
CA THR A 38 35.69 18.75 -3.52
C THR A 38 36.30 19.36 -2.26
N VAL A 39 35.79 20.53 -1.85
CA VAL A 39 36.22 21.22 -0.62
C VAL A 39 35.52 20.64 0.60
N SER A 40 34.22 20.38 0.49
CA SER A 40 33.45 19.80 1.59
C SER A 40 32.23 19.03 1.07
N THR A 41 31.80 18.06 1.87
CA THR A 41 30.57 17.29 1.65
C THR A 41 29.78 17.22 2.95
N THR A 42 28.51 17.58 2.90
CA THR A 42 27.57 17.50 4.01
C THR A 42 26.43 16.57 3.62
N LYS A 43 26.22 15.49 4.39
CA LYS A 43 25.01 14.65 4.23
C LYS A 43 23.79 15.43 4.69
N VAL A 44 22.70 15.32 3.95
CA VAL A 44 21.42 15.95 4.30
C VAL A 44 20.32 14.89 4.34
N VAL A 45 19.25 15.17 5.10
CA VAL A 45 18.02 14.38 5.04
C VAL A 45 17.51 14.43 3.61
N SER A 46 17.15 13.27 3.05
CA SER A 46 16.70 13.17 1.67
C SER A 46 15.50 14.09 1.44
N THR A 47 15.72 15.14 0.66
CA THR A 47 14.76 16.23 0.48
C THR A 47 14.41 16.36 -1.00
N ALA A 48 13.12 16.53 -1.29
CA ALA A 48 12.64 16.72 -2.65
C ALA A 48 12.96 18.14 -3.17
N TYR A 49 13.39 18.20 -4.42
CA TYR A 49 13.64 19.40 -5.18
C TYR A 49 13.05 19.24 -6.58
N HIS A 50 12.65 20.34 -7.17
CA HIS A 50 12.17 20.42 -8.56
C HIS A 50 13.10 21.35 -9.34
N ARG A 51 13.09 21.25 -10.67
CA ARG A 51 13.88 22.17 -11.49
C ARG A 51 13.40 23.61 -11.27
N ALA A 52 14.33 24.52 -11.05
CA ALA A 52 14.06 25.97 -11.05
C ALA A 52 14.17 26.56 -12.47
N SER A 53 14.86 25.86 -13.38
CA SER A 53 15.06 26.28 -14.77
C SER A 53 15.11 25.06 -15.71
N SER A 54 14.86 25.26 -17.00
CA SER A 54 15.17 24.26 -18.05
C SER A 54 16.67 24.18 -18.33
N ALA A 55 17.44 25.19 -17.93
CA ALA A 55 18.89 25.22 -18.02
C ALA A 55 19.54 24.26 -17.00
N GLY A 56 20.78 23.85 -17.30
CA GLY A 56 21.59 23.03 -16.39
C GLY A 56 21.65 21.56 -16.75
N ALA A 57 22.59 20.87 -16.10
CA ALA A 57 22.88 19.46 -16.29
C ALA A 57 23.30 18.81 -14.97
N LEU A 58 23.09 17.50 -14.87
CA LEU A 58 23.78 16.66 -13.91
C LEU A 58 25.13 16.24 -14.48
N TYR A 59 26.16 16.36 -13.66
CA TYR A 59 27.54 15.99 -13.96
C TYR A 59 27.98 14.80 -13.13
N ASN A 60 29.06 14.14 -13.55
CA ASN A 60 29.84 13.28 -12.65
C ASN A 60 30.58 14.15 -11.62
N LEU A 61 31.07 13.54 -10.53
CA LEU A 61 31.73 14.30 -9.44
C LEU A 61 32.95 15.08 -9.90
N ALA A 62 33.76 14.49 -10.79
CA ALA A 62 34.94 15.13 -11.38
C ALA A 62 34.60 16.31 -12.32
N HIS A 63 33.31 16.53 -12.61
CA HIS A 63 32.82 17.60 -13.47
C HIS A 63 33.32 17.56 -14.93
N THR A 64 33.88 16.41 -15.35
CA THR A 64 34.41 16.19 -16.70
C THR A 64 33.35 15.74 -17.71
N LYS A 65 32.20 15.25 -17.24
CA LYS A 65 31.14 14.70 -18.10
C LYS A 65 29.75 15.16 -17.65
N LYS A 66 28.99 15.71 -18.60
CA LYS A 66 27.53 15.88 -18.46
C LYS A 66 26.88 14.51 -18.60
N LEU A 67 26.17 14.08 -17.56
CA LEU A 67 25.44 12.82 -17.54
C LEU A 67 24.02 13.01 -18.09
N HIS A 68 23.34 14.07 -17.68
CA HIS A 68 21.94 14.31 -17.98
C HIS A 68 21.65 15.81 -18.13
N LEU A 69 20.86 16.21 -19.12
CA LEU A 69 20.39 17.60 -19.24
C LEU A 69 19.05 17.76 -18.52
N LEU A 70 18.91 18.77 -17.66
CA LEU A 70 17.69 18.96 -16.85
C LEU A 70 16.44 19.20 -17.71
N LYS A 71 16.59 19.80 -18.89
CA LYS A 71 15.47 20.00 -19.85
C LYS A 71 14.77 18.69 -20.23
N ASN A 72 15.48 17.56 -20.21
CA ASN A 72 14.93 16.23 -20.56
C ASN A 72 14.13 15.61 -19.40
N TYR A 73 14.07 16.27 -18.24
CA TYR A 73 13.42 15.78 -17.01
C TYR A 73 12.46 16.84 -16.43
N PRO A 74 11.46 17.31 -17.20
CA PRO A 74 10.63 18.46 -16.82
C PRO A 74 9.74 18.25 -15.60
N TYR A 75 9.38 17.02 -15.27
CA TYR A 75 8.45 16.64 -14.19
C TYR A 75 9.11 15.74 -13.13
N THR A 76 10.45 15.74 -13.09
CA THR A 76 11.19 14.86 -12.17
C THR A 76 11.37 15.54 -10.82
N THR A 77 10.95 14.84 -9.77
CA THR A 77 11.37 15.12 -8.39
C THR A 77 12.79 14.61 -8.18
N TRP A 78 13.69 15.51 -7.82
CA TRP A 78 15.08 15.22 -7.47
C TRP A 78 15.23 15.11 -5.96
N TYR A 79 15.78 14.00 -5.47
CA TYR A 79 16.06 13.80 -4.06
C TYR A 79 17.52 14.15 -3.78
N VAL A 80 17.74 15.26 -3.08
CA VAL A 80 19.07 15.69 -2.63
C VAL A 80 19.47 14.87 -1.40
N THR A 81 20.63 14.22 -1.44
CA THR A 81 21.19 13.44 -0.32
C THR A 81 22.47 14.03 0.25
N GLN A 82 23.17 14.85 -0.55
CA GLN A 82 24.38 15.55 -0.13
C GLN A 82 24.44 16.95 -0.71
N ARG A 83 25.02 17.87 0.06
CA ARG A 83 25.45 19.21 -0.38
C ARG A 83 26.97 19.23 -0.42
N LEU A 84 27.53 19.63 -1.54
CA LEU A 84 28.96 19.71 -1.78
C LEU A 84 29.37 21.15 -2.06
N VAL A 85 30.60 21.50 -1.69
CA VAL A 85 31.27 22.70 -2.17
C VAL A 85 32.38 22.24 -3.10
N LEU A 86 32.27 22.56 -4.39
CA LEU A 86 33.30 22.27 -5.39
C LEU A 86 34.07 23.55 -5.71
N LYS A 87 35.39 23.46 -5.84
CA LYS A 87 36.29 24.57 -6.18
C LYS A 87 36.94 24.35 -7.56
N HIS A 88 36.97 25.40 -8.37
CA HIS A 88 37.63 25.48 -9.68
C HIS A 88 38.11 26.92 -9.92
N ASP A 89 39.34 27.13 -10.38
CA ASP A 89 39.99 28.44 -10.58
C ASP A 89 39.80 29.40 -9.40
N ASN A 90 40.07 28.92 -8.18
CA ASN A 90 39.85 29.65 -6.92
C ASN A 90 38.40 30.07 -6.60
N LYS A 91 37.42 29.67 -7.42
CA LYS A 91 35.99 29.92 -7.18
C LYS A 91 35.33 28.67 -6.60
N SER A 92 34.50 28.87 -5.58
CA SER A 92 33.72 27.79 -4.96
C SER A 92 32.26 27.90 -5.36
N ALA A 93 31.62 26.77 -5.64
CA ALA A 93 30.19 26.69 -5.94
C ALA A 93 29.54 25.51 -5.22
N ILE A 94 28.27 25.68 -4.87
CA ILE A 94 27.50 24.64 -4.17
C ILE A 94 26.88 23.70 -5.20
N TYR A 95 27.08 22.40 -5.00
CA TYR A 95 26.44 21.36 -5.78
C TYR A 95 25.60 20.47 -4.89
N TYR A 96 24.53 19.94 -5.45
CA TYR A 96 23.74 18.89 -4.83
C TYR A 96 24.02 17.56 -5.52
N GLN A 97 24.28 16.53 -4.72
CA GLN A 97 24.14 15.16 -5.20
C GLN A 97 22.65 14.82 -5.20
N VAL A 98 22.14 14.45 -6.38
CA VAL A 98 20.72 14.14 -6.56
C VAL A 98 20.52 12.80 -7.23
N LYS A 99 19.35 12.21 -6.97
CA LYS A 99 18.79 11.08 -7.73
C LYS A 99 17.30 11.28 -7.96
N ASN A 100 16.76 10.74 -9.03
CA ASN A 100 15.32 10.63 -9.20
C ASN A 100 14.73 9.54 -8.26
N ALA A 101 13.40 9.44 -8.20
CA ALA A 101 12.70 8.50 -7.32
C ALA A 101 13.12 7.03 -7.52
N SER A 102 13.34 6.60 -8.77
CA SER A 102 13.78 5.23 -9.10
C SER A 102 15.26 4.99 -8.85
N GLY A 103 16.05 6.03 -8.60
CA GLY A 103 17.51 5.95 -8.48
C GLY A 103 18.25 5.69 -9.80
N THR A 104 17.55 5.62 -10.93
CA THR A 104 18.15 5.31 -12.25
C THR A 104 18.83 6.51 -12.90
N VAL A 105 18.50 7.72 -12.46
CA VAL A 105 19.11 8.97 -12.93
C VAL A 105 19.69 9.69 -11.72
N SER A 106 21.00 9.94 -11.74
CA SER A 106 21.70 10.60 -10.63
C SER A 106 22.91 11.39 -11.11
N GLY A 107 23.41 12.27 -10.24
CA GLY A 107 24.62 13.04 -10.49
C GLY A 107 24.70 14.28 -9.61
N TYR A 108 25.58 15.20 -9.99
CA TYR A 108 25.85 16.45 -9.28
C TYR A 108 25.31 17.62 -10.09
N VAL A 109 24.52 18.47 -9.46
CA VAL A 109 23.87 19.61 -10.12
C VAL A 109 24.11 20.87 -9.31
N TRP A 110 24.39 21.97 -10.00
CA TRP A 110 24.55 23.26 -9.34
C TRP A 110 23.24 23.65 -8.64
N HIS A 111 23.33 24.07 -7.38
CA HIS A 111 22.17 24.19 -6.49
C HIS A 111 21.07 25.10 -7.04
N ASN A 112 21.42 26.20 -7.72
CA ASN A 112 20.47 27.18 -8.25
C ASN A 112 19.62 26.66 -9.43
N TYR A 113 19.97 25.52 -10.03
CA TYR A 113 19.10 24.87 -11.02
C TYR A 113 17.94 24.10 -10.37
N LEU A 114 17.94 23.97 -9.05
CA LEU A 114 16.91 23.29 -8.29
C LEU A 114 16.28 24.23 -7.25
N THR A 115 14.98 24.08 -7.05
CA THR A 115 14.24 24.71 -5.95
C THR A 115 13.65 23.63 -5.05
N LYS A 116 13.62 23.89 -3.74
CA LYS A 116 13.11 22.93 -2.76
C LYS A 116 11.61 22.70 -3.02
N GLY A 117 11.19 21.45 -3.06
CA GLY A 117 9.83 21.04 -3.41
C GLY A 117 9.22 20.05 -2.42
N LYS A 118 7.94 19.75 -2.58
CA LYS A 118 7.29 18.61 -1.92
C LYS A 118 7.49 17.36 -2.76
N ALA A 119 7.80 16.24 -2.10
CA ALA A 119 7.76 14.93 -2.75
C ALA A 119 6.31 14.60 -3.15
N PRO A 120 6.07 13.97 -4.31
CA PRO A 120 4.75 13.43 -4.62
C PRO A 120 4.32 12.46 -3.52
N PHE A 121 3.05 12.53 -3.12
CA PHE A 121 2.50 11.57 -2.18
C PHE A 121 2.45 10.18 -2.83
N ASP A 122 2.97 9.18 -2.12
CA ASP A 122 2.89 7.78 -2.50
C ASP A 122 2.72 6.91 -1.25
N LEU A 123 2.19 5.70 -1.45
CA LEU A 123 2.09 4.65 -0.46
C LEU A 123 3.20 3.63 -0.70
N LYS A 124 4.05 3.41 0.29
CA LYS A 124 5.24 2.57 0.15
C LYS A 124 4.90 1.09 -0.02
N TYR A 125 3.92 0.58 0.73
CA TYR A 125 3.69 -0.85 0.87
C TYR A 125 2.54 -1.36 0.00
N ALA A 126 1.41 -0.66 -0.02
CA ALA A 126 0.22 -0.98 -0.81
C ALA A 126 0.55 -1.13 -2.30
N LYS A 127 0.21 -2.29 -2.85
CA LYS A 127 0.42 -2.55 -4.29
C LYS A 127 -0.67 -1.96 -5.17
N ALA A 128 -1.86 -1.73 -4.61
CA ALA A 128 -2.91 -0.93 -5.24
C ALA A 128 -3.70 -0.16 -4.17
N ALA A 129 -4.09 1.06 -4.49
CA ALA A 129 -4.85 1.90 -3.57
C ALA A 129 -5.65 2.99 -4.29
N ILE A 130 -6.66 3.55 -3.62
CA ILE A 130 -7.48 4.65 -4.12
C ILE A 130 -8.06 5.47 -2.98
N ALA A 131 -8.27 6.76 -3.22
CA ALA A 131 -9.10 7.65 -2.42
C ALA A 131 -10.23 8.22 -3.29
N MET A 132 -11.46 8.19 -2.78
CA MET A 132 -12.68 8.57 -3.50
C MET A 132 -13.56 9.45 -2.61
N ASN A 133 -14.01 10.60 -3.14
CA ASN A 133 -15.08 11.37 -2.52
C ASN A 133 -16.37 10.55 -2.59
N GLU A 134 -16.97 10.26 -1.43
CA GLU A 134 -18.15 9.40 -1.29
C GLU A 134 -19.36 9.97 -2.02
N LYS A 135 -19.64 11.27 -1.85
CA LYS A 135 -20.81 11.94 -2.44
C LYS A 135 -20.75 11.93 -3.97
N THR A 136 -19.62 12.38 -4.53
CA THR A 136 -19.47 12.61 -5.98
C THR A 136 -18.95 11.39 -6.75
N GLY A 137 -18.32 10.43 -6.07
CA GLY A 137 -17.59 9.33 -6.72
C GLY A 137 -16.27 9.77 -7.37
N LYS A 138 -15.86 11.03 -7.23
CA LYS A 138 -14.61 11.55 -7.81
C LYS A 138 -13.41 10.84 -7.19
N ILE A 139 -12.53 10.33 -8.05
CA ILE A 139 -11.23 9.78 -7.64
C ILE A 139 -10.29 10.95 -7.32
N LEU A 140 -9.76 10.99 -6.10
CA LEU A 140 -8.93 12.08 -5.59
C LEU A 140 -7.44 11.73 -5.64
N TRP A 141 -7.12 10.46 -5.47
CA TRP A 141 -5.77 9.92 -5.62
C TRP A 141 -5.87 8.42 -5.93
N SER A 142 -4.92 7.88 -6.68
CA SER A 142 -4.89 6.44 -6.95
C SER A 142 -3.50 5.89 -7.29
N LYS A 143 -3.30 4.61 -6.99
CA LYS A 143 -2.12 3.82 -7.34
C LYS A 143 -2.57 2.45 -7.84
N ASN A 144 -2.27 2.10 -9.09
CA ASN A 144 -2.64 0.82 -9.71
C ASN A 144 -4.12 0.42 -9.49
N SER A 145 -5.02 1.40 -9.40
CA SER A 145 -6.36 1.18 -8.83
C SER A 145 -7.28 0.32 -9.70
N ASN A 146 -6.98 0.18 -11.00
CA ASN A 146 -7.70 -0.68 -11.94
C ASN A 146 -7.15 -2.12 -12.03
N MET A 147 -6.11 -2.45 -11.25
CA MET A 147 -5.51 -3.79 -11.25
C MET A 147 -6.22 -4.68 -10.22
N PRO A 148 -6.88 -5.78 -10.64
CA PRO A 148 -7.52 -6.71 -9.71
C PRO A 148 -6.50 -7.40 -8.81
N ARG A 149 -6.86 -7.56 -7.54
CA ARG A 149 -6.08 -8.31 -6.54
C ARG A 149 -7.02 -9.15 -5.69
N ALA A 150 -6.46 -10.15 -5.02
CA ALA A 150 -7.18 -10.83 -3.95
C ALA A 150 -7.53 -9.79 -2.86
N ILE A 151 -8.80 -9.74 -2.45
CA ILE A 151 -9.28 -8.73 -1.48
C ILE A 151 -9.68 -9.33 -0.13
N ALA A 152 -9.53 -10.65 0.04
CA ALA A 152 -9.87 -11.36 1.26
C ALA A 152 -11.28 -10.96 1.79
N SER A 153 -11.41 -10.77 3.11
CA SER A 153 -12.67 -10.40 3.77
C SER A 153 -13.26 -9.04 3.37
N VAL A 154 -12.56 -8.19 2.62
CA VAL A 154 -13.20 -7.01 2.00
C VAL A 154 -14.32 -7.43 1.05
N SER A 155 -14.28 -8.65 0.51
CA SER A 155 -15.36 -9.25 -0.28
C SER A 155 -16.72 -9.21 0.41
N LYS A 156 -16.73 -9.25 1.76
CA LYS A 156 -17.95 -9.21 2.54
C LYS A 156 -18.74 -7.93 2.35
N LEU A 157 -18.15 -6.83 1.87
CA LEU A 157 -18.90 -5.62 1.52
C LEU A 157 -19.95 -5.86 0.44
N MET A 158 -19.62 -6.63 -0.60
CA MET A 158 -20.60 -7.04 -1.62
C MET A 158 -21.67 -7.95 -1.02
N THR A 159 -21.27 -8.84 -0.10
CA THR A 159 -22.21 -9.75 0.57
C THR A 159 -23.21 -9.00 1.43
N LEU A 160 -22.72 -8.07 2.26
CA LEU A 160 -23.53 -7.23 3.14
C LEU A 160 -24.46 -6.34 2.30
N TYR A 161 -23.97 -5.72 1.22
CA TYR A 161 -24.82 -4.96 0.29
C TYR A 161 -26.01 -5.78 -0.22
N LEU A 162 -25.79 -7.03 -0.63
CA LEU A 162 -26.86 -7.89 -1.13
C LEU A 162 -27.82 -8.35 -0.02
N VAL A 163 -27.37 -8.41 1.23
CA VAL A 163 -28.23 -8.64 2.39
C VAL A 163 -29.12 -7.43 2.63
N ASP A 164 -28.53 -6.23 2.72
CA ASP A 164 -29.29 -4.98 2.88
C ASP A 164 -30.32 -4.82 1.76
N LYS A 165 -29.91 -5.04 0.51
CA LYS A 165 -30.81 -5.01 -0.66
C LYS A 165 -31.97 -5.97 -0.55
N LYS A 166 -31.76 -7.16 0.01
CA LYS A 166 -32.86 -8.12 0.22
C LYS A 166 -33.77 -7.70 1.37
N VAL A 167 -33.21 -7.22 2.48
CA VAL A 167 -33.98 -6.72 3.64
C VAL A 167 -34.77 -5.45 3.30
N ALA A 168 -34.30 -4.63 2.36
CA ALA A 168 -35.02 -3.46 1.88
C ALA A 168 -36.29 -3.81 1.08
N THR A 169 -36.48 -5.07 0.69
CA THR A 169 -37.74 -5.54 0.11
C THR A 169 -38.76 -5.85 1.20
N ALA A 170 -40.03 -5.50 1.00
CA ALA A 170 -41.08 -5.65 2.01
C ALA A 170 -41.31 -7.11 2.52
N ALA A 171 -40.77 -8.11 1.82
CA ALA A 171 -40.93 -9.53 2.16
C ALA A 171 -39.96 -10.02 3.26
N TYR A 172 -38.91 -9.29 3.58
CA TYR A 172 -37.87 -9.72 4.51
C TYR A 172 -37.55 -8.64 5.54
N SER A 173 -36.96 -9.07 6.66
CA SER A 173 -36.61 -8.17 7.76
C SER A 173 -35.31 -8.60 8.44
N TRP A 174 -34.73 -7.69 9.22
CA TRP A 174 -33.58 -7.97 10.08
C TRP A 174 -33.80 -9.12 11.08
N ASN A 175 -35.06 -9.42 11.43
CA ASN A 175 -35.44 -10.53 12.32
C ASN A 175 -35.72 -11.85 11.59
N SER A 176 -35.67 -11.86 10.24
CA SER A 176 -35.80 -13.07 9.43
C SER A 176 -34.77 -14.12 9.86
N LYS A 177 -35.15 -15.39 9.85
CA LYS A 177 -34.27 -16.49 10.27
C LYS A 177 -33.43 -17.00 9.10
N VAL A 178 -32.15 -17.16 9.37
CA VAL A 178 -31.16 -17.77 8.48
C VAL A 178 -30.83 -19.15 9.02
N ASN A 179 -30.94 -20.17 8.17
CA ASN A 179 -30.60 -21.54 8.53
C ASN A 179 -29.07 -21.70 8.64
N THR A 180 -28.61 -22.20 9.78
CA THR A 180 -27.19 -22.46 10.09
C THR A 180 -26.95 -23.90 10.53
N SER A 181 -27.86 -24.82 10.21
CA SER A 181 -27.80 -26.22 10.66
C SER A 181 -26.71 -27.04 9.95
N TYR A 182 -26.31 -26.64 8.74
CA TYR A 182 -25.30 -27.35 7.95
C TYR A 182 -23.98 -27.50 8.72
N SER A 183 -23.51 -28.74 8.84
CA SER A 183 -22.32 -29.09 9.64
C SER A 183 -21.07 -28.33 9.19
N GLY A 184 -20.86 -28.16 7.89
CA GLY A 184 -19.71 -27.41 7.36
C GLY A 184 -19.66 -25.95 7.82
N LEU A 185 -20.80 -25.28 8.03
CA LEU A 185 -20.83 -23.92 8.61
C LEU A 185 -20.40 -23.93 10.08
N LYS A 186 -20.86 -24.92 10.85
CA LYS A 186 -20.53 -25.06 12.26
C LYS A 186 -19.04 -25.35 12.44
N SER A 187 -18.52 -26.31 11.68
CA SER A 187 -17.09 -26.65 11.68
C SER A 187 -16.22 -25.49 11.22
N LEU A 188 -16.65 -24.71 10.21
CA LEU A 188 -15.93 -23.50 9.79
C LEU A 188 -15.88 -22.45 10.91
N GLY A 189 -16.99 -22.20 11.60
CA GLY A 189 -17.04 -21.27 12.73
C GLY A 189 -16.17 -21.71 13.93
N GLN A 190 -15.89 -23.00 14.07
CA GLN A 190 -15.01 -23.55 15.10
C GLN A 190 -13.51 -23.53 14.73
N SER A 191 -13.16 -23.24 13.47
CA SER A 191 -11.77 -23.18 13.03
C SER A 191 -11.00 -22.09 13.75
N LEU A 192 -9.83 -22.41 14.30
CA LEU A 192 -8.92 -21.43 14.90
C LEU A 192 -8.29 -20.50 13.87
N VAL A 193 -8.23 -20.93 12.60
CA VAL A 193 -7.59 -20.19 11.51
C VAL A 193 -8.60 -19.35 10.73
N TYR A 194 -9.80 -19.90 10.49
CA TYR A 194 -10.79 -19.33 9.58
C TYR A 194 -12.11 -18.95 10.26
N GLY A 195 -12.25 -19.29 11.55
CA GLY A 195 -13.48 -19.08 12.30
C GLY A 195 -13.62 -17.66 12.84
N GLY A 196 -14.47 -17.54 13.86
CA GLY A 196 -14.84 -16.30 14.53
C GLY A 196 -16.08 -16.59 15.36
N PHE A 197 -17.22 -16.10 14.93
CA PHE A 197 -18.52 -16.43 15.51
C PHE A 197 -18.91 -17.92 15.38
N LYS A 198 -19.17 -18.58 16.51
CA LYS A 198 -19.53 -20.01 16.57
C LYS A 198 -21.05 -20.21 16.43
N PHE A 199 -21.47 -21.08 15.53
CA PHE A 199 -22.88 -21.46 15.41
C PHE A 199 -23.22 -22.57 16.42
N THR A 200 -23.85 -22.17 17.53
CA THR A 200 -24.39 -23.05 18.57
C THR A 200 -25.87 -23.38 18.37
N LYS A 201 -26.54 -22.66 17.45
CA LYS A 201 -27.94 -22.84 17.08
C LYS A 201 -28.07 -23.27 15.62
N ASN A 202 -29.24 -23.84 15.30
CA ASN A 202 -29.59 -24.19 13.91
C ASN A 202 -30.16 -23.00 13.11
N SER A 203 -30.41 -21.87 13.76
CA SER A 203 -30.72 -20.62 13.08
C SER A 203 -30.31 -19.40 13.90
N TYR A 204 -30.05 -18.31 13.19
CA TYR A 204 -29.82 -16.97 13.73
C TYR A 204 -30.63 -15.96 12.92
N THR A 205 -30.86 -14.78 13.47
CA THR A 205 -31.47 -13.68 12.72
C THR A 205 -30.50 -13.10 11.69
N VAL A 206 -31.03 -12.47 10.64
CA VAL A 206 -30.22 -11.72 9.66
C VAL A 206 -29.35 -10.68 10.37
N LYS A 207 -29.91 -9.96 11.35
CA LYS A 207 -29.18 -8.95 12.15
C LYS A 207 -27.97 -9.54 12.88
N GLU A 208 -28.15 -10.64 13.60
CA GLU A 208 -27.06 -11.30 14.34
C GLU A 208 -25.93 -11.71 13.40
N LEU A 209 -26.26 -12.31 12.24
CA LEU A 209 -25.24 -12.71 11.28
C LEU A 209 -24.60 -11.52 10.57
N TYR A 210 -25.34 -10.44 10.32
CA TYR A 210 -24.82 -9.22 9.72
C TYR A 210 -23.79 -8.55 10.65
N GLU A 211 -24.14 -8.42 11.93
CA GLU A 211 -23.25 -7.91 12.97
C GLU A 211 -21.99 -8.78 13.09
N ALA A 212 -22.13 -10.10 13.14
CA ALA A 212 -20.99 -11.02 13.19
C ALA A 212 -20.09 -10.94 11.93
N ALA A 213 -20.69 -10.81 10.73
CA ALA A 213 -19.95 -10.73 9.48
C ALA A 213 -19.23 -9.39 9.29
N LEU A 214 -19.83 -8.28 9.73
CA LEU A 214 -19.25 -6.94 9.59
C LEU A 214 -18.19 -6.67 10.67
N ILE A 215 -18.52 -6.94 11.93
CA ILE A 215 -17.67 -6.60 13.09
C ILE A 215 -16.55 -7.63 13.24
N ASP A 216 -16.92 -8.89 13.44
CA ASP A 216 -15.95 -9.99 13.69
C ASP A 216 -15.36 -10.58 12.41
N SER A 217 -15.77 -10.08 11.25
CA SER A 217 -15.38 -10.63 9.95
C SER A 217 -15.74 -12.12 9.79
N SER A 218 -16.77 -12.61 10.49
CA SER A 218 -17.13 -14.03 10.53
C SER A 218 -17.40 -14.61 9.14
N ASN A 219 -16.65 -15.66 8.79
CA ASN A 219 -16.71 -16.32 7.49
C ASN A 219 -17.98 -17.15 7.31
N ASN A 220 -18.35 -17.95 8.31
CA ASN A 220 -19.57 -18.75 8.33
C ASN A 220 -20.82 -17.86 8.35
N ALA A 221 -20.81 -16.72 9.04
CA ALA A 221 -21.93 -15.76 8.99
C ALA A 221 -22.12 -15.19 7.58
N ALA A 222 -21.05 -14.76 6.91
CA ALA A 222 -21.13 -14.25 5.54
C ALA A 222 -21.63 -15.30 4.54
N ILE A 223 -21.19 -16.56 4.67
CA ILE A 223 -21.67 -17.65 3.80
C ILE A 223 -23.15 -17.94 4.07
N ALA A 224 -23.57 -18.04 5.33
CA ALA A 224 -24.96 -18.30 5.70
C ALA A 224 -25.90 -17.18 5.20
N LEU A 225 -25.50 -15.92 5.37
CA LEU A 225 -26.20 -14.77 4.80
C LEU A 225 -26.29 -14.84 3.28
N GLY A 226 -25.20 -15.19 2.60
CA GLY A 226 -25.20 -15.34 1.15
C GLY A 226 -26.18 -16.40 0.66
N GLN A 227 -26.19 -17.57 1.31
CA GLN A 227 -27.16 -18.64 1.01
C GLN A 227 -28.59 -18.16 1.23
N TRP A 228 -28.85 -17.46 2.33
CA TRP A 228 -30.16 -16.88 2.62
C TRP A 228 -30.58 -15.87 1.57
N VAL A 229 -29.66 -15.00 1.11
CA VAL A 229 -29.93 -14.08 -0.01
C VAL A 229 -30.34 -14.85 -1.26
N ALA A 230 -29.64 -15.94 -1.57
CA ALA A 230 -29.96 -16.83 -2.69
C ALA A 230 -31.22 -17.69 -2.48
N GLY A 231 -31.89 -17.61 -1.32
CA GLY A 231 -33.16 -18.26 -1.04
C GLY A 231 -33.07 -19.60 -0.30
N GLY A 232 -31.91 -19.96 0.27
CA GLY A 232 -31.76 -21.24 0.98
C GLY A 232 -30.71 -21.23 2.09
N GLY A 233 -30.17 -22.40 2.42
CA GLY A 233 -29.26 -22.60 3.57
C GLY A 233 -28.33 -23.80 3.43
N THR A 234 -28.01 -24.19 2.20
CA THR A 234 -27.14 -25.33 1.88
C THR A 234 -26.02 -24.91 0.93
N PRO A 235 -24.96 -25.73 0.75
CA PRO A 235 -23.86 -25.40 -0.15
C PRO A 235 -24.24 -25.11 -1.60
N SER A 236 -25.33 -25.67 -2.12
CA SER A 236 -25.80 -25.35 -3.49
C SER A 236 -26.21 -23.88 -3.61
N TYR A 237 -26.82 -23.29 -2.58
CA TYR A 237 -27.20 -21.88 -2.55
C TYR A 237 -25.99 -20.95 -2.46
N ASN A 238 -24.84 -21.41 -1.96
CA ASN A 238 -23.60 -20.61 -1.99
C ASN A 238 -23.15 -20.36 -3.44
N LYS A 239 -23.28 -21.37 -4.33
CA LYS A 239 -22.99 -21.20 -5.77
C LYS A 239 -23.96 -20.21 -6.41
N SER A 240 -25.25 -20.29 -6.09
CA SER A 240 -26.26 -19.33 -6.56
C SER A 240 -25.97 -17.92 -6.07
N PHE A 241 -25.53 -17.76 -4.82
CA PHE A 241 -25.15 -16.46 -4.27
C PHE A 241 -23.95 -15.83 -4.98
N VAL A 242 -22.91 -16.62 -5.27
CA VAL A 242 -21.75 -16.15 -6.05
C VAL A 242 -22.16 -15.65 -7.44
N LYS A 243 -23.17 -16.27 -8.07
CA LYS A 243 -23.76 -15.74 -9.32
C LYS A 243 -24.44 -14.39 -9.10
N LEU A 244 -25.12 -14.17 -7.97
CA LEU A 244 -25.72 -12.88 -7.61
C LEU A 244 -24.65 -11.80 -7.40
N MET A 245 -23.55 -12.11 -6.71
CA MET A 245 -22.43 -11.18 -6.52
C MET A 245 -21.86 -10.71 -7.87
N ASN A 246 -21.59 -11.65 -8.79
CA ASN A 246 -21.07 -11.30 -10.12
C ASN A 246 -22.11 -10.58 -10.99
N ARG A 247 -23.40 -10.90 -10.86
CA ARG A 247 -24.48 -10.16 -11.54
C ARG A 247 -24.55 -8.71 -11.04
N GLN A 248 -24.42 -8.51 -9.72
CA GLN A 248 -24.38 -7.17 -9.11
C GLN A 248 -23.15 -6.40 -9.60
N ALA A 249 -21.97 -7.03 -9.59
CA ALA A 249 -20.74 -6.46 -10.13
C ALA A 249 -20.89 -6.03 -11.61
N LYS A 250 -21.52 -6.87 -12.45
CA LYS A 250 -21.82 -6.54 -13.84
C LYS A 250 -22.79 -5.35 -13.96
N SER A 251 -23.86 -5.31 -13.15
CA SER A 251 -24.82 -4.20 -13.18
C SER A 251 -24.23 -2.86 -12.77
N TRP A 252 -23.16 -2.88 -11.98
CA TRP A 252 -22.39 -1.70 -11.58
C TRP A 252 -21.18 -1.41 -12.47
N ASN A 253 -21.02 -2.16 -13.57
CA ASN A 253 -19.87 -2.03 -14.48
C ASN A 253 -18.51 -2.18 -13.79
N LEU A 254 -18.41 -3.06 -12.78
CA LEU A 254 -17.15 -3.41 -12.10
C LEU A 254 -16.33 -4.35 -12.98
N GLY A 255 -15.75 -3.80 -14.05
CA GLY A 255 -15.36 -4.55 -15.25
C GLY A 255 -14.35 -5.69 -15.08
N LYS A 256 -13.59 -5.73 -13.98
CA LYS A 256 -12.64 -6.83 -13.70
C LYS A 256 -12.90 -7.55 -12.38
N ALA A 257 -14.03 -7.29 -11.74
CA ALA A 257 -14.40 -7.94 -10.49
C ALA A 257 -14.86 -9.38 -10.75
N THR A 258 -14.26 -10.33 -10.05
CA THR A 258 -14.65 -11.74 -10.06
C THR A 258 -14.82 -12.22 -8.64
N PHE A 259 -16.01 -12.72 -8.31
CA PHE A 259 -16.30 -13.37 -7.05
C PHE A 259 -16.44 -14.88 -7.26
N VAL A 260 -15.84 -15.65 -6.36
CA VAL A 260 -15.92 -17.11 -6.26
C VAL A 260 -16.36 -17.56 -4.87
N THR A 261 -16.32 -16.68 -3.85
CA THR A 261 -16.81 -16.98 -2.50
C THR A 261 -17.55 -15.79 -1.87
N ALA A 262 -18.53 -16.09 -1.01
CA ALA A 262 -19.32 -15.08 -0.28
C ALA A 262 -18.50 -14.33 0.79
N ASN A 263 -17.47 -14.97 1.32
CA ASN A 263 -16.71 -14.47 2.47
C ASN A 263 -15.34 -13.91 2.11
N GLY A 264 -14.84 -14.19 0.90
CA GLY A 264 -13.52 -13.76 0.44
C GLY A 264 -12.37 -14.71 0.79
N MET A 265 -12.65 -15.86 1.40
CA MET A 265 -11.65 -16.92 1.52
C MET A 265 -11.37 -17.55 0.16
N GLU A 266 -10.19 -18.13 0.02
CA GLU A 266 -9.83 -18.95 -1.11
C GLU A 266 -10.65 -20.25 -1.16
N GLN A 267 -10.95 -20.70 -2.37
CA GLN A 267 -11.77 -21.88 -2.60
C GLN A 267 -11.14 -23.15 -2.01
N ASN A 268 -9.82 -23.30 -2.11
CA ASN A 268 -9.10 -24.44 -1.54
C ASN A 268 -9.29 -24.56 -0.01
N ALA A 269 -9.29 -23.45 0.72
CA ALA A 269 -9.52 -23.42 2.17
C ALA A 269 -10.97 -23.78 2.54
N LEU A 270 -11.90 -23.61 1.61
CA LEU A 270 -13.33 -23.88 1.82
C LEU A 270 -13.77 -25.30 1.43
N LYS A 271 -12.96 -26.04 0.66
CA LYS A 271 -13.31 -27.40 0.18
C LYS A 271 -13.65 -28.36 1.32
N GLY A 272 -12.86 -28.36 2.39
CA GLY A 272 -13.07 -29.22 3.56
C GLY A 272 -14.38 -28.95 4.33
N TYR A 273 -15.00 -27.79 4.09
CA TYR A 273 -16.28 -27.40 4.68
C TYR A 273 -17.46 -27.59 3.71
N GLY A 274 -17.25 -28.26 2.57
CA GLY A 274 -18.28 -28.56 1.58
C GLY A 274 -18.62 -27.42 0.63
N TYR A 275 -17.79 -26.38 0.57
CA TYR A 275 -17.99 -25.23 -0.29
C TYR A 275 -16.99 -25.22 -1.45
N SER A 276 -17.54 -25.21 -2.67
CA SER A 276 -16.77 -25.07 -3.91
C SER A 276 -17.64 -24.43 -4.97
N THR A 277 -17.04 -23.59 -5.80
CA THR A 277 -17.67 -22.95 -6.97
C THR A 277 -16.78 -23.11 -8.19
N SER A 278 -17.28 -22.72 -9.37
CA SER A 278 -16.48 -22.62 -10.58
C SER A 278 -15.62 -21.35 -10.58
N GLY A 279 -14.42 -21.39 -11.15
CA GLY A 279 -13.56 -20.22 -11.35
C GLY A 279 -12.22 -20.32 -10.62
N GLY A 280 -11.53 -19.19 -10.50
CA GLY A 280 -10.21 -19.09 -9.87
C GLY A 280 -10.23 -19.32 -8.37
N ASN A 281 -9.05 -19.38 -7.73
CA ASN A 281 -8.97 -19.71 -6.31
C ASN A 281 -9.49 -18.59 -5.36
N ALA A 282 -9.46 -17.32 -5.77
CA ALA A 282 -9.78 -16.19 -4.89
C ALA A 282 -10.71 -15.17 -5.56
N ASN A 283 -11.39 -14.37 -4.75
CA ASN A 283 -12.11 -13.19 -5.22
C ASN A 283 -11.10 -12.13 -5.70
N LEU A 284 -11.19 -11.71 -6.95
CA LEU A 284 -10.29 -10.71 -7.55
C LEU A 284 -11.07 -9.44 -7.86
N VAL A 285 -10.72 -8.34 -7.22
CA VAL A 285 -11.41 -7.05 -7.40
C VAL A 285 -10.36 -5.94 -7.39
N SER A 286 -10.53 -4.92 -8.22
CA SER A 286 -9.61 -3.77 -8.27
C SER A 286 -9.89 -2.79 -7.10
N ALA A 287 -8.90 -1.99 -6.70
CA ALA A 287 -9.11 -1.01 -5.61
C ALA A 287 -10.22 -0.01 -5.96
N LYS A 288 -10.32 0.38 -7.23
CA LYS A 288 -11.41 1.24 -7.75
C LYS A 288 -12.77 0.56 -7.58
N ASP A 289 -12.89 -0.71 -7.97
CA ASP A 289 -14.16 -1.44 -7.88
C ASP A 289 -14.56 -1.69 -6.42
N VAL A 290 -13.59 -1.97 -5.53
CA VAL A 290 -13.84 -2.04 -4.08
C VAL A 290 -14.37 -0.71 -3.54
N ALA A 291 -13.79 0.42 -3.95
CA ALA A 291 -14.28 1.73 -3.52
C ALA A 291 -15.71 2.01 -4.00
N LEU A 292 -16.06 1.57 -5.21
CA LEU A 292 -17.43 1.65 -5.73
C LEU A 292 -18.41 0.76 -4.94
N ILE A 293 -18.02 -0.46 -4.59
CA ILE A 293 -18.83 -1.34 -3.72
C ILE A 293 -19.05 -0.68 -2.34
N ALA A 294 -17.99 -0.15 -1.75
CA ALA A 294 -18.06 0.54 -0.47
C ALA A 294 -18.95 1.77 -0.52
N ARG A 295 -18.84 2.57 -1.60
CA ARG A 295 -19.70 3.72 -1.87
C ARG A 295 -21.16 3.31 -1.93
N HIS A 296 -21.51 2.35 -2.78
CA HIS A 296 -22.89 1.84 -2.88
C HIS A 296 -23.44 1.36 -1.54
N LEU A 297 -22.63 0.63 -0.75
CA LEU A 297 -23.07 0.17 0.56
C LEU A 297 -23.42 1.32 1.50
N ILE A 298 -22.57 2.35 1.58
CA ILE A 298 -22.78 3.44 2.54
C ILE A 298 -23.73 4.53 2.01
N THR A 299 -23.91 4.66 0.69
CA THR A 299 -24.90 5.56 0.08
C THR A 299 -26.30 4.98 0.11
N ASP A 300 -26.44 3.71 -0.30
CA ASP A 300 -27.74 3.06 -0.44
C ASP A 300 -28.25 2.61 0.95
N TYR A 301 -27.35 2.19 1.85
CA TYR A 301 -27.66 1.67 3.18
C TYR A 301 -26.76 2.28 4.28
N PRO A 302 -26.91 3.59 4.58
CA PRO A 302 -26.05 4.32 5.52
C PRO A 302 -26.10 3.77 6.96
N SER A 303 -27.12 2.99 7.32
CA SER A 303 -27.22 2.27 8.59
C SER A 303 -26.02 1.35 8.85
N THR A 304 -25.33 0.88 7.80
CA THR A 304 -24.06 0.13 7.93
C THR A 304 -23.03 0.85 8.81
N LEU A 305 -22.94 2.19 8.71
CA LEU A 305 -21.98 2.98 9.50
C LEU A 305 -22.29 2.98 11.00
N THR A 306 -23.54 2.67 11.38
CA THR A 306 -23.90 2.49 12.79
C THR A 306 -23.24 1.26 13.39
N TYR A 307 -23.00 0.22 12.59
CA TYR A 307 -22.39 -1.03 12.99
C TYR A 307 -20.86 -1.01 12.80
N SER A 308 -20.36 -0.48 11.67
CA SER A 308 -18.93 -0.52 11.36
C SER A 308 -18.07 0.31 12.33
N LYS A 309 -18.67 1.25 13.05
CA LYS A 309 -18.02 2.06 14.09
C LYS A 309 -17.96 1.40 15.47
N ILE A 310 -18.70 0.31 15.66
CA ILE A 310 -18.72 -0.43 16.92
C ILE A 310 -17.39 -1.16 17.07
N LYS A 311 -16.68 -0.91 18.18
CA LYS A 311 -15.37 -1.53 18.46
C LYS A 311 -15.48 -3.00 18.85
N SER A 312 -16.51 -3.34 19.60
CA SER A 312 -16.85 -4.71 19.97
C SER A 312 -18.32 -4.74 20.43
N MET A 313 -18.97 -5.88 20.28
CA MET A 313 -20.32 -6.09 20.80
C MET A 313 -20.59 -7.56 21.07
N LYS A 314 -21.56 -7.83 21.95
CA LYS A 314 -22.08 -9.19 22.13
C LYS A 314 -23.16 -9.48 21.08
N VAL A 315 -22.94 -10.48 20.25
CA VAL A 315 -23.92 -11.03 19.31
C VAL A 315 -24.32 -12.41 19.81
N SER A 316 -25.60 -12.63 20.08
CA SER A 316 -26.12 -13.90 20.62
C SER A 316 -25.30 -14.47 21.81
N GLY A 317 -24.79 -13.60 22.68
CA GLY A 317 -23.96 -13.96 23.83
C GLY A 317 -22.45 -14.11 23.56
N GLN A 318 -21.99 -14.06 22.30
CA GLN A 318 -20.58 -14.13 21.92
C GLN A 318 -20.01 -12.73 21.69
N LEU A 319 -18.82 -12.45 22.22
CA LEU A 319 -18.15 -11.18 22.02
C LEU A 319 -17.46 -11.15 20.64
N CYS A 320 -17.93 -10.27 19.77
CA CYS A 320 -17.36 -9.97 18.47
C CYS A 320 -16.46 -8.74 18.56
N TYR A 321 -15.30 -8.79 17.92
CA TYR A 321 -14.34 -7.69 17.88
C TYR A 321 -14.22 -7.10 16.50
N ASN A 322 -14.32 -5.78 16.41
CA ASN A 322 -13.94 -5.09 15.19
C ASN A 322 -12.41 -5.13 15.06
N TYR A 323 -11.89 -5.30 13.86
CA TYR A 323 -10.44 -5.30 13.62
C TYR A 323 -9.93 -3.99 13.01
N ASN A 324 -10.82 -3.01 12.76
CA ASN A 324 -10.44 -1.69 12.30
C ASN A 324 -9.76 -0.90 13.41
N ASN A 325 -8.44 -0.71 13.32
CA ASN A 325 -7.66 0.01 14.32
C ASN A 325 -7.62 1.54 14.15
N LEU A 326 -8.37 2.08 13.19
CA LEU A 326 -8.58 3.52 13.04
C LEU A 326 -9.80 4.05 13.82
N LEU A 327 -10.62 3.17 14.40
CA LEU A 327 -11.78 3.58 15.20
C LEU A 327 -11.37 4.30 16.50
N SER A 328 -12.27 5.16 17.00
CA SER A 328 -12.06 5.98 18.20
C SER A 328 -11.52 5.20 19.41
N GLY A 329 -10.35 5.62 19.92
CA GLY A 329 -9.67 5.01 21.06
C GLY A 329 -8.85 3.76 20.74
N ARG A 330 -8.50 3.52 19.47
CA ARG A 330 -7.57 2.46 19.03
C ARG A 330 -6.22 3.02 18.57
N ALA A 331 -5.26 2.13 18.38
CA ALA A 331 -3.84 2.44 18.17
C ALA A 331 -3.57 3.43 17.02
N PHE A 332 -4.36 3.43 15.95
CA PHE A 332 -4.15 4.30 14.80
C PHE A 332 -5.14 5.46 14.72
N TYR A 333 -6.05 5.59 15.70
CA TYR A 333 -7.08 6.62 15.71
C TYR A 333 -6.50 8.03 15.61
N GLN A 334 -7.13 8.84 14.77
CA GLN A 334 -6.87 10.27 14.69
C GLN A 334 -8.21 11.00 14.65
N LYS A 335 -8.51 11.77 15.70
CA LYS A 335 -9.81 12.43 15.90
C LYS A 335 -10.25 13.28 14.69
N SER A 336 -9.32 13.95 14.03
CA SER A 336 -9.63 14.81 12.89
C SER A 336 -10.10 14.06 11.63
N LEU A 337 -9.83 12.76 11.52
CA LEU A 337 -10.27 11.95 10.37
C LEU A 337 -11.66 11.34 10.56
N ASP A 338 -12.12 11.25 11.81
CA ASP A 338 -13.41 10.67 12.22
C ASP A 338 -13.76 9.38 11.47
N VAL A 339 -12.86 8.39 11.58
CA VAL A 339 -13.03 7.09 10.90
C VAL A 339 -14.06 6.24 11.64
N ASP A 340 -15.08 5.82 10.92
CA ASP A 340 -16.21 5.03 11.42
C ASP A 340 -16.44 3.75 10.60
N GLY A 341 -15.53 3.43 9.67
CA GLY A 341 -15.60 2.21 8.87
C GLY A 341 -14.32 1.92 8.06
N LEU A 342 -14.31 0.88 7.25
CA LEU A 342 -15.44 -0.01 6.95
C LEU A 342 -15.10 -1.48 7.10
N LYS A 343 -14.05 -1.99 6.43
CA LYS A 343 -13.76 -3.43 6.47
C LYS A 343 -12.29 -3.76 6.21
N THR A 344 -11.74 -4.59 7.09
CA THR A 344 -10.42 -5.24 6.95
C THR A 344 -10.53 -6.54 6.14
N GLY A 345 -9.41 -6.95 5.54
CA GLY A 345 -9.24 -8.27 4.95
C GLY A 345 -7.78 -8.70 4.96
N PHE A 346 -7.54 -9.97 5.27
CA PHE A 346 -6.22 -10.57 5.23
C PHE A 346 -6.32 -12.04 4.84
N THR A 347 -5.40 -12.47 3.99
CA THR A 347 -5.01 -13.85 3.65
C THR A 347 -3.56 -13.76 3.18
N ASP A 348 -2.82 -14.87 3.17
CA ASP A 348 -1.43 -14.85 2.65
C ASP A 348 -1.36 -14.38 1.19
N LEU A 349 -2.38 -14.70 0.38
CA LEU A 349 -2.47 -14.27 -1.02
C LEU A 349 -2.82 -12.78 -1.15
N ALA A 350 -3.78 -12.29 -0.35
CA ALA A 350 -4.24 -10.91 -0.44
C ALA A 350 -3.26 -9.91 0.19
N GLY A 351 -2.46 -10.33 1.17
CA GLY A 351 -1.80 -9.40 2.10
C GLY A 351 -2.82 -8.62 2.91
N TYR A 352 -2.38 -7.57 3.62
CA TYR A 352 -3.32 -6.70 4.32
C TYR A 352 -4.11 -5.85 3.32
N CYS A 353 -5.43 -5.90 3.45
CA CYS A 353 -6.37 -5.10 2.70
C CYS A 353 -7.26 -4.33 3.68
N PHE A 354 -7.55 -3.07 3.37
CA PHE A 354 -8.44 -2.27 4.19
C PHE A 354 -9.23 -1.27 3.36
N VAL A 355 -10.53 -1.21 3.66
CA VAL A 355 -11.43 -0.15 3.22
C VAL A 355 -11.70 0.74 4.42
N GLY A 356 -11.23 1.98 4.36
CA GLY A 356 -11.45 3.01 5.36
C GLY A 356 -12.48 4.02 4.91
N THR A 357 -13.30 4.52 5.82
CA THR A 357 -14.12 5.71 5.57
C THR A 357 -14.23 6.56 6.82
N GLY A 358 -14.23 7.88 6.63
CA GLY A 358 -14.38 8.87 7.68
C GLY A 358 -14.74 10.22 7.10
N LYS A 359 -15.26 11.12 7.95
CA LYS A 359 -15.72 12.45 7.54
C LYS A 359 -15.10 13.52 8.43
N LYS A 360 -14.07 14.20 7.92
CA LYS A 360 -13.50 15.37 8.60
C LYS A 360 -14.53 16.51 8.63
N THR A 361 -14.68 17.16 9.79
CA THR A 361 -15.60 18.31 9.96
C THR A 361 -15.34 19.36 8.88
N GLY A 362 -16.41 19.79 8.19
CA GLY A 362 -16.34 20.78 7.12
C GLY A 362 -16.00 20.22 5.72
N HIS A 363 -15.80 18.92 5.57
CA HIS A 363 -15.50 18.26 4.29
C HIS A 363 -16.52 17.17 3.92
N ASP A 364 -16.53 16.78 2.65
CA ASP A 364 -17.24 15.57 2.20
C ASP A 364 -16.61 14.30 2.81
N ARG A 365 -17.39 13.21 2.87
CA ARG A 365 -16.91 11.92 3.35
C ARG A 365 -15.91 11.30 2.36
N LEU A 366 -14.84 10.74 2.90
CA LEU A 366 -13.80 10.05 2.13
C LEU A 366 -13.94 8.54 2.23
N ILE A 367 -13.73 7.83 1.12
CA ILE A 367 -13.52 6.38 1.05
C ILE A 367 -12.10 6.14 0.59
N THR A 368 -11.36 5.31 1.32
CA THR A 368 -10.02 4.86 0.94
C THR A 368 -9.98 3.35 0.84
N VAL A 369 -9.24 2.82 -0.14
CA VAL A 369 -8.94 1.39 -0.23
C VAL A 369 -7.44 1.22 -0.38
N VAL A 370 -6.86 0.32 0.41
CA VAL A 370 -5.50 -0.19 0.22
C VAL A 370 -5.56 -1.71 0.06
N LEU A 371 -4.86 -2.25 -0.94
CA LEU A 371 -4.82 -3.67 -1.26
C LEU A 371 -3.37 -4.17 -1.32
N HIS A 372 -3.15 -5.34 -0.72
CA HIS A 372 -1.84 -5.98 -0.61
C HIS A 372 -0.79 -5.03 0.02
N ASP A 373 -1.07 -4.62 1.24
CA ASP A 373 -0.27 -3.76 2.08
C ASP A 373 0.48 -4.58 3.16
N GLN A 374 1.40 -3.94 3.87
CA GLN A 374 2.09 -4.42 5.07
C GLN A 374 1.77 -3.57 6.32
N ASN A 375 1.18 -2.38 6.14
CA ASN A 375 0.85 -1.44 7.20
C ASN A 375 -0.40 -0.61 6.84
N GLU A 376 -1.49 -1.32 6.57
CA GLU A 376 -2.72 -0.82 5.96
C GLU A 376 -3.35 0.37 6.71
N PHE A 377 -3.26 0.39 8.05
CA PHE A 377 -3.81 1.49 8.84
C PHE A 377 -2.96 2.75 8.78
N THR A 378 -1.62 2.61 8.78
CA THR A 378 -0.71 3.76 8.64
C THR A 378 -0.80 4.36 7.25
N GLU A 379 -0.80 3.52 6.21
CA GLU A 379 -0.92 3.97 4.82
C GLU A 379 -2.29 4.60 4.55
N THR A 380 -3.37 4.01 5.07
CA THR A 380 -4.71 4.59 4.97
C THR A 380 -4.80 5.94 5.68
N ARG A 381 -4.32 6.04 6.93
CA ARG A 381 -4.30 7.32 7.66
C ARG A 381 -3.49 8.38 6.92
N SER A 382 -2.36 7.99 6.33
CA SER A 382 -1.51 8.90 5.55
C SER A 382 -2.22 9.38 4.29
N LEU A 383 -2.91 8.49 3.57
CA LEU A 383 -3.72 8.82 2.39
C LEU A 383 -4.89 9.75 2.75
N MET A 384 -5.61 9.47 3.83
CA MET A 384 -6.68 10.35 4.31
C MET A 384 -6.16 11.74 4.67
N ASN A 385 -5.04 11.82 5.41
CA ASN A 385 -4.41 13.10 5.75
C ASN A 385 -3.97 13.87 4.51
N TYR A 386 -3.36 13.20 3.52
CA TYR A 386 -2.97 13.83 2.27
C TYR A 386 -4.17 14.47 1.57
N VAL A 387 -5.25 13.73 1.40
CA VAL A 387 -6.47 14.20 0.72
C VAL A 387 -7.12 15.37 1.46
N TYR A 388 -7.24 15.28 2.79
CA TYR A 388 -7.88 16.33 3.59
C TYR A 388 -7.01 17.57 3.83
N ASN A 389 -5.68 17.45 3.84
CA ASN A 389 -4.78 18.57 4.11
C ASN A 389 -4.40 19.33 2.83
N ASP A 390 -4.39 18.66 1.67
CA ASP A 390 -4.16 19.30 0.38
C ASP A 390 -5.48 19.76 -0.29
N HIS A 391 -6.58 19.86 0.49
CA HIS A 391 -7.90 20.35 0.07
C HIS A 391 -8.44 19.69 -1.21
N LEU A 392 -8.22 18.37 -1.34
CA LEU A 392 -8.71 17.61 -2.49
C LEU A 392 -10.20 17.23 -2.36
N ILE A 393 -10.78 17.40 -1.16
CA ILE A 393 -12.16 17.02 -0.81
C ILE A 393 -12.86 18.05 0.06
#